data_AF-A0A6S6ZXZ3-F1
#
_entry.id   AF-A0A6S6ZXZ3-F1
#
_cell.length_a   1.000
_cell.length_b   1.000
_cell.length_c   1.000
_cell.angle_alpha   90.00
_cell.angle_beta   90.00
_cell.angle_gamma   90.00
#
_symmetry.space_group_name_H-M   'P 1'
#
loop_
_entity.id
_entity.type
_entity.pdbx_description
1 polymer ?
#
loop_
_entity_poly.entity_id
_entity_poly.type
_entity_poly.pdbx_seq_one_letter_code
_entity_poly.pdbx_strand_id
1 'polypeptide(L)'
;MFNIISIVLTIVALIAWAVHRQQKRHKALLAKFREHNQRSGTAFPEDSVDSELILSDKAKKVVIAFDPQSQKLCMVDGAKDPGEVLDFSYIRKWQLKWTEKSGNGNLSFLNVHFDFSTNDLKRPLIHIPVAGKAYGDTWNSRLGILLQA
;
A
#
# COMPACT_ATOMS: atom_id res chain seq x y z
N MET A 1 17.39 29.22 28.24
CA MET A 1 18.15 28.97 26.99
C MET A 1 18.09 27.49 26.69
N PHE A 2 17.42 27.07 25.60
CA PHE A 2 17.47 25.67 25.19
C PHE A 2 18.89 25.38 24.70
N ASN A 3 19.63 24.58 25.46
CA ASN A 3 20.98 24.18 25.11
C ASN A 3 20.92 23.30 23.85
N ILE A 4 21.88 23.42 22.93
CA ILE A 4 21.88 22.70 21.63
C ILE A 4 21.66 21.19 21.82
N ILE A 5 22.20 20.64 22.90
CA ILE A 5 22.02 19.25 23.34
C ILE A 5 20.53 18.89 23.52
N SER A 6 19.74 19.78 24.11
CA SER A 6 18.31 19.59 24.36
C SER A 6 17.50 19.58 23.06
N ILE A 7 17.91 20.35 22.04
CA ILE A 7 17.29 20.36 20.71
C ILE A 7 17.58 19.03 20.00
N VAL A 8 18.83 18.58 20.01
CA VAL A 8 19.25 17.31 19.39
C VAL A 8 18.50 16.12 20.02
N LEU A 9 18.43 16.06 21.35
CA LEU A 9 17.69 14.99 22.06
C LEU A 9 16.21 14.97 21.69
N THR A 10 15.58 16.14 21.55
CA THR A 10 14.17 16.24 21.17
C THR A 10 13.92 15.72 19.75
N ILE A 11 14.80 16.05 18.80
CA ILE A 11 14.70 15.56 17.41
C ILE A 11 14.85 14.03 17.37
N VAL A 12 15.84 13.48 18.08
CA VAL A 12 16.05 12.02 18.14
C VAL A 12 14.83 11.32 18.74
N ALA A 13 14.25 11.87 19.81
CA ALA A 13 13.05 11.31 20.43
C ALA A 13 11.84 11.33 19.48
N LEU A 14 11.66 12.39 18.69
CA LEU A 14 10.59 12.48 17.70
C LEU A 14 10.76 11.46 16.57
N ILE A 15 11.98 11.27 16.07
CA ILE A 15 12.29 10.26 15.05
C ILE A 15 12.04 8.85 15.60
N ALA A 16 12.54 8.56 16.81
CA ALA A 16 12.34 7.26 17.47
C ALA A 16 10.85 6.96 17.67
N TRP A 17 10.07 7.96 18.10
CA TRP A 17 8.62 7.82 18.24
C TRP A 17 7.93 7.56 16.90
N ALA A 18 8.32 8.29 15.84
CA ALA A 18 7.78 8.09 14.50
C ALA A 18 8.06 6.67 13.97
N VAL A 19 9.29 6.18 14.12
CA VAL A 19 9.69 4.81 13.75
C VAL A 19 8.92 3.78 14.55
N HIS A 20 8.82 3.94 15.88
CA HIS A 20 8.08 3.03 16.74
C HIS A 20 6.60 2.94 16.34
N ARG A 21 5.97 4.09 16.08
CA ARG A 21 4.58 4.16 15.61
C ARG A 21 4.40 3.46 14.27
N GLN A 22 5.34 3.61 13.35
CA GLN A 22 5.30 2.94 12.05
C GLN A 22 5.45 1.43 12.19
N GLN A 23 6.43 0.95 12.96
CA GLN A 23 6.62 -0.48 13.21
C GLN A 23 5.40 -1.13 13.86
N LYS A 24 4.76 -0.46 14.83
CA LYS A 24 3.53 -0.96 15.46
C LYS A 24 2.41 -1.16 14.43
N ARG A 25 2.25 -0.24 13.47
CA ARG A 25 1.27 -0.37 12.39
C ARG A 25 1.61 -1.51 11.44
N HIS A 26 2.87 -1.65 11.04
CA HIS A 26 3.31 -2.75 10.17
C HIS A 26 3.06 -4.12 10.82
N LYS A 27 3.42 -4.28 12.10
CA LYS A 27 3.16 -5.53 12.83
C LYS A 27 1.67 -5.85 12.93
N ALA A 28 0.83 -4.84 13.18
CA ALA A 28 -0.61 -5.02 13.23
C ALA A 28 -1.20 -5.43 11.87
N LEU A 29 -0.67 -4.89 10.77
CA LEU A 29 -1.08 -5.28 9.42
C LEU A 29 -0.69 -6.73 9.10
N LEU A 30 0.56 -7.12 9.36
CA LEU A 30 1.03 -8.49 9.14
C LEU A 30 0.27 -9.50 10.01
N ALA A 31 -0.06 -9.13 11.26
CA ALA A 31 -0.87 -9.97 12.13
C ALA A 31 -2.28 -10.23 11.54
N LYS A 32 -2.89 -9.25 10.86
CA LYS A 32 -4.17 -9.44 10.16
C LYS A 32 -4.04 -10.39 8.99
N PHE A 33 -2.98 -10.25 8.19
CA PHE A 33 -2.73 -11.18 7.09
C PHE A 33 -2.53 -12.61 7.60
N ARG A 34 -1.79 -12.79 8.71
CA ARG A 34 -1.66 -14.08 9.37
C ARG A 34 -3.00 -14.65 9.86
N GLU A 35 -3.85 -13.82 10.46
CA GLU A 35 -5.19 -14.24 10.92
C GLU A 35 -6.06 -14.70 9.73
N HIS A 36 -6.06 -13.94 8.63
CA HIS A 36 -6.77 -14.31 7.40
C HIS A 36 -6.22 -15.60 6.79
N ASN A 37 -4.90 -15.78 6.77
CA ASN A 37 -4.27 -17.01 6.28
C ASN A 37 -4.72 -18.24 7.07
N GLN A 38 -4.76 -18.14 8.40
CA GLN A 38 -5.22 -19.23 9.27
C GLN A 38 -6.72 -19.52 9.12
N ARG A 39 -7.54 -18.48 8.95
CA ARG A 39 -9.01 -18.62 8.91
C ARG A 39 -9.56 -19.02 7.54
N SER A 40 -8.96 -18.50 6.47
CA SER A 40 -9.53 -18.53 5.11
C SER A 40 -8.68 -19.30 4.11
N GLY A 41 -7.58 -19.92 4.57
CA GLY A 41 -6.69 -20.71 3.72
C GLY A 41 -5.94 -19.88 2.68
N THR A 42 -5.71 -18.60 2.96
CA THR A 42 -4.92 -17.71 2.11
C THR A 42 -3.43 -17.76 2.46
N ALA A 43 -2.59 -17.26 1.58
CA ALA A 43 -1.14 -17.17 1.71
C ALA A 43 -0.63 -15.73 1.51
N PHE A 44 -1.29 -14.75 2.14
CA PHE A 44 -0.83 -13.36 2.14
C PHE A 44 0.54 -13.22 2.83
N PRO A 45 1.39 -12.25 2.43
CA PRO A 45 2.70 -12.08 3.04
C PRO A 45 2.60 -11.69 4.52
N GLU A 46 3.23 -12.49 5.40
CA GLU A 46 3.14 -12.31 6.86
C GLU A 46 4.43 -11.84 7.54
N ASP A 47 5.56 -11.81 6.82
CA ASP A 47 6.87 -11.48 7.38
C ASP A 47 7.35 -10.06 7.05
N SER A 48 6.89 -9.50 5.92
CA SER A 48 7.33 -8.18 5.45
C SER A 48 6.21 -7.40 4.76
N VAL A 49 6.05 -6.14 5.18
CA VAL A 49 5.13 -5.17 4.54
C VAL A 49 5.67 -4.60 3.23
N ASP A 50 6.96 -4.82 2.94
CA ASP A 50 7.61 -4.40 1.70
C ASP A 50 7.69 -5.56 0.69
N SER A 51 6.88 -6.60 0.90
CA SER A 51 6.72 -7.72 -0.03
C SER A 51 6.26 -7.23 -1.41
N GLU A 52 6.74 -7.91 -2.45
CA GLU A 52 6.34 -7.63 -3.85
C GLU A 52 4.87 -7.92 -4.14
N LEU A 53 4.20 -8.62 -3.22
CA LEU A 53 2.78 -8.93 -3.24
C LEU A 53 1.95 -7.95 -2.39
N ILE A 54 2.54 -6.83 -1.94
CA ILE A 54 1.83 -5.81 -1.16
C ILE A 54 1.92 -4.45 -1.87
N LEU A 55 0.82 -4.04 -2.49
CA LEU A 55 0.67 -2.68 -3.00
C LEU A 55 0.27 -1.78 -1.82
N SER A 56 1.10 -0.78 -1.53
CA SER A 56 0.80 0.21 -0.50
C SER A 56 0.71 1.61 -1.09
N ASP A 57 -0.20 2.40 -0.55
CA ASP A 57 -0.26 3.82 -0.86
C ASP A 57 0.96 4.57 -0.26
N LYS A 58 1.19 5.79 -0.72
CA LYS A 58 2.30 6.64 -0.28
C LYS A 58 2.36 6.82 1.25
N ALA A 59 1.20 6.79 1.93
CA ALA A 59 1.11 6.94 3.38
C ALA A 59 1.07 5.59 4.14
N LYS A 60 1.17 4.46 3.44
CA LYS A 60 0.96 3.09 3.95
C LYS A 60 -0.31 2.97 4.82
N LYS A 61 -1.36 3.69 4.44
CA LYS A 61 -2.72 3.62 4.99
C LYS A 61 -3.55 2.60 4.22
N VAL A 62 -3.58 2.67 2.90
CA VAL A 62 -4.30 1.69 2.07
C VAL A 62 -3.30 0.66 1.58
N VAL A 63 -3.59 -0.60 1.88
CA VAL A 63 -2.74 -1.71 1.50
C VAL A 63 -3.58 -2.80 0.85
N ILE A 64 -3.15 -3.25 -0.33
CA ILE A 64 -3.68 -4.44 -0.99
C ILE A 64 -2.59 -5.50 -0.97
N ALA A 65 -2.82 -6.58 -0.23
CA ALA A 65 -2.02 -7.79 -0.31
C ALA A 65 -2.62 -8.76 -1.32
N PHE A 66 -1.79 -9.39 -2.12
CA PHE A 66 -2.19 -10.37 -3.12
C PHE A 66 -1.73 -11.76 -2.70
N ASP A 67 -2.63 -12.73 -2.84
CA ASP A 67 -2.34 -14.16 -2.76
C ASP A 67 -2.60 -14.78 -4.14
N PRO A 68 -1.55 -14.96 -4.97
CA PRO A 68 -1.69 -15.55 -6.29
C PRO A 68 -2.14 -17.02 -6.26
N GLN A 69 -1.90 -17.74 -5.16
CA GLN A 69 -2.19 -19.18 -5.08
C GLN A 69 -3.69 -19.43 -4.92
N SER A 70 -4.33 -18.66 -4.04
CA SER A 70 -5.79 -18.74 -3.85
C SER A 70 -6.58 -17.76 -4.73
N GLN A 71 -5.89 -16.94 -5.54
CA GLN A 71 -6.47 -15.86 -6.35
C GLN A 71 -7.31 -14.87 -5.54
N LYS A 72 -6.85 -14.55 -4.33
CA LYS A 72 -7.50 -13.63 -3.40
C LYS A 72 -6.63 -12.42 -3.12
N LEU A 73 -7.26 -11.29 -2.87
CA LEU A 73 -6.64 -10.08 -2.39
C LEU A 73 -7.21 -9.72 -1.02
N CYS A 74 -6.38 -9.12 -0.17
CA CYS A 74 -6.81 -8.55 1.10
C CYS A 74 -6.59 -7.04 1.04
N MET A 75 -7.67 -6.28 1.12
CA MET A 75 -7.62 -4.82 1.16
C MET A 75 -7.79 -4.33 2.59
N VAL A 76 -6.88 -3.47 3.03
CA VAL A 76 -6.89 -2.87 4.37
C VAL A 76 -6.81 -1.36 4.23
N ASP A 77 -7.85 -0.65 4.67
CA ASP A 77 -7.88 0.80 4.78
C ASP A 77 -7.61 1.28 6.22
N GLY A 78 -6.32 1.46 6.51
CA GLY A 78 -5.86 2.02 7.76
C GLY A 78 -5.73 1.00 8.89
N ALA A 79 -5.29 1.48 10.05
CA ALA A 79 -4.84 0.59 11.13
C ALA A 79 -5.99 -0.18 11.81
N LYS A 80 -7.23 0.33 11.76
CA LYS A 80 -8.40 -0.24 12.44
C LYS A 80 -9.28 -1.11 11.55
N ASP A 81 -9.11 -1.04 10.24
CA ASP A 81 -9.90 -1.85 9.30
C ASP A 81 -9.52 -3.34 9.44
N PRO A 82 -10.46 -4.25 9.76
CA PRO A 82 -10.17 -5.69 9.87
C PRO A 82 -9.56 -6.30 8.59
N GLY A 83 -9.67 -5.61 7.46
CA GLY A 83 -9.20 -6.10 6.18
C GLY A 83 -10.27 -6.96 5.53
N GLU A 84 -10.54 -6.66 4.27
CA GLU A 84 -11.54 -7.35 3.47
C GLU A 84 -10.84 -8.29 2.49
N VAL A 85 -11.12 -9.58 2.61
CA VAL A 85 -10.62 -10.60 1.68
C VAL A 85 -11.62 -10.75 0.54
N LEU A 86 -11.14 -10.53 -0.67
CA LEU A 86 -11.92 -10.48 -1.91
C LEU A 86 -11.23 -11.36 -2.96
N ASP A 87 -11.98 -11.86 -3.92
CA ASP A 87 -11.38 -12.57 -5.06
C ASP A 87 -10.72 -11.57 -6.03
N PHE A 88 -9.75 -12.01 -6.82
CA PHE A 88 -9.14 -11.17 -7.87
C PHE A 88 -10.17 -10.61 -8.85
N SER A 89 -11.27 -11.34 -9.11
CA SER A 89 -12.40 -10.89 -9.93
C SER A 89 -13.10 -9.63 -9.40
N TYR A 90 -12.84 -9.25 -8.15
CA TYR A 90 -13.23 -7.96 -7.59
C TYR A 90 -12.68 -6.81 -8.41
N ILE A 91 -11.42 -6.89 -8.86
CA ILE A 91 -10.78 -5.88 -9.70
C ILE A 91 -11.09 -6.22 -11.16
N ARG A 92 -11.89 -5.37 -11.81
CA ARG A 92 -12.22 -5.53 -13.23
C ARG A 92 -11.13 -4.99 -14.13
N LYS A 93 -10.64 -3.80 -13.80
CA LYS A 93 -9.64 -3.06 -14.58
C LYS A 93 -8.83 -2.17 -13.65
N TRP A 94 -7.60 -1.87 -14.03
CA TRP A 94 -6.79 -0.85 -13.36
C TRP A 94 -6.15 0.07 -14.38
N GLN A 95 -5.78 1.27 -13.93
CA GLN A 95 -5.01 2.22 -14.72
C GLN A 95 -4.07 3.01 -13.82
N LEU A 96 -2.79 3.06 -14.19
CA LEU A 96 -1.83 4.00 -13.61
C LEU A 96 -2.04 5.39 -14.23
N LYS A 97 -2.22 6.41 -13.39
CA LYS A 97 -2.45 7.79 -13.79
C LYS A 97 -1.49 8.73 -13.07
N TRP A 98 -1.16 9.84 -13.72
CA TRP A 98 -0.31 10.89 -13.17
C TRP A 98 -0.59 12.22 -13.87
N THR A 99 -0.14 13.30 -13.24
CA THR A 99 -0.09 14.64 -13.85
C THR A 99 1.35 14.98 -14.20
N GLU A 100 1.59 15.29 -15.47
CA GLU A 100 2.91 15.76 -15.91
C GLU A 100 3.06 17.25 -15.62
N LYS A 101 4.17 17.62 -15.01
CA LYS A 101 4.56 19.01 -14.78
C LYS A 101 5.97 19.20 -15.32
N SER A 102 6.05 19.91 -16.43
CA SER A 102 7.30 20.36 -17.04
C SER A 102 7.62 21.79 -16.60
N GLY A 103 8.86 22.06 -16.20
CA GLY A 103 9.34 23.39 -15.86
C GLY A 103 10.87 23.45 -15.76
N ASN A 104 11.48 24.50 -16.30
CA ASN A 104 12.94 24.74 -16.29
C ASN A 104 13.79 23.51 -16.71
N GLY A 105 13.37 22.80 -17.76
CA GLY A 105 14.10 21.65 -18.30
C GLY A 105 13.94 20.34 -17.53
N ASN A 106 13.20 20.32 -16.41
CA ASN A 106 12.92 19.11 -15.65
C ASN A 106 11.45 18.66 -15.83
N LEU A 107 11.28 17.37 -16.12
CA LEU A 107 9.98 16.70 -16.11
C LEU A 107 9.72 16.10 -14.73
N SER A 108 8.58 16.44 -14.13
CA SER A 108 8.14 15.89 -12.86
C SER A 108 6.75 15.26 -12.99
N PHE A 109 6.53 14.17 -12.25
CA PHE A 109 5.27 13.44 -12.23
C PHE A 109 4.59 13.63 -10.87
N LEU A 110 3.43 14.28 -10.87
CA LEU A 110 2.65 14.58 -9.68
C LEU A 110 1.39 13.72 -9.63
N ASN A 111 0.81 13.60 -8.44
CA ASN A 111 -0.45 12.88 -8.21
C ASN A 111 -0.44 11.48 -8.84
N VAL A 112 0.65 10.73 -8.69
CA VAL A 112 0.75 9.39 -9.26
C VAL A 112 -0.12 8.43 -8.46
N HIS A 113 -1.03 7.73 -9.12
CA HIS A 113 -2.01 6.85 -8.47
C HIS A 113 -2.49 5.73 -9.40
N PHE A 114 -3.02 4.68 -8.79
CA PHE A 114 -3.83 3.70 -9.48
C PHE A 114 -5.32 3.99 -9.27
N ASP A 115 -6.07 3.92 -10.36
CA ASP A 115 -7.52 3.80 -10.34
C ASP A 115 -7.89 2.34 -10.62
N PHE A 116 -8.51 1.68 -9.66
CA PHE A 116 -9.05 0.33 -9.77
C PHE A 116 -10.55 0.37 -9.94
N SER A 117 -11.06 -0.12 -11.07
CA SER A 117 -12.48 -0.34 -11.25
C SER A 117 -12.87 -1.70 -10.67
N THR A 118 -13.92 -1.72 -9.85
CA THR A 118 -14.34 -2.94 -9.15
C THR A 118 -15.68 -3.47 -9.67
N ASN A 119 -16.04 -4.69 -9.25
CA ASN A 119 -17.38 -5.25 -9.46
C ASN A 119 -18.40 -4.88 -8.36
N ASP A 120 -17.98 -4.12 -7.34
CA ASP A 120 -18.83 -3.69 -6.22
C ASP A 120 -19.52 -2.36 -6.54
N LEU A 121 -20.85 -2.41 -6.62
CA LEU A 121 -21.69 -1.24 -6.89
C LEU A 121 -21.56 -0.13 -5.83
N LYS A 122 -21.17 -0.47 -4.59
CA LYS A 122 -20.94 0.51 -3.53
C LYS A 122 -19.58 1.18 -3.65
N ARG A 123 -18.59 0.48 -4.22
CA ARG A 123 -17.19 0.94 -4.36
C ARG A 123 -16.69 0.72 -5.78
N PRO A 124 -17.34 1.31 -6.81
CA PRO A 124 -17.06 1.00 -8.20
C PRO A 124 -15.67 1.45 -8.66
N LEU A 125 -15.06 2.38 -7.92
CA LEU A 125 -13.74 2.92 -8.18
C LEU A 125 -12.96 3.06 -6.86
N ILE A 126 -11.76 2.50 -6.81
CA ILE A 126 -10.82 2.63 -5.69
C ILE A 126 -9.59 3.36 -6.19
N HIS A 127 -9.17 4.36 -5.41
CA HIS A 127 -8.04 5.22 -5.73
C HIS A 127 -6.88 4.98 -4.75
N ILE A 128 -5.71 4.60 -5.26
CA ILE A 128 -4.52 4.31 -4.45
C ILE A 128 -3.37 5.22 -4.89
N PRO A 129 -3.02 6.25 -4.10
CA PRO A 129 -1.89 7.14 -4.42
C PRO A 129 -0.57 6.42 -4.15
N VAL A 130 0.33 6.38 -5.12
CA VAL A 130 1.62 5.67 -4.99
C VAL A 130 2.79 6.62 -4.84
N ALA A 131 3.95 6.10 -4.43
CA ALA A 131 5.13 6.90 -4.11
C ALA A 131 5.66 7.73 -5.29
N GLY A 132 5.52 7.22 -6.53
CA GLY A 132 5.96 7.91 -7.74
C GLY A 132 5.77 7.04 -8.99
N LYS A 133 6.07 7.62 -10.17
CA LYS A 133 5.80 6.98 -11.48
C LYS A 133 6.55 5.66 -11.63
N ALA A 134 7.84 5.61 -11.32
CA ALA A 134 8.64 4.38 -11.45
C ALA A 134 8.08 3.22 -10.61
N TYR A 135 7.71 3.49 -9.35
CA TYR A 135 7.05 2.49 -8.50
C TYR A 135 5.70 2.06 -9.07
N GLY A 136 4.92 3.02 -9.59
CA GLY A 136 3.67 2.76 -10.30
C GLY A 136 3.87 1.89 -11.54
N ASP A 137 4.87 2.15 -12.38
CA ASP A 137 5.15 1.37 -13.58
C ASP A 137 5.53 -0.07 -13.22
N THR A 138 6.38 -0.27 -12.21
CA THR A 138 6.72 -1.61 -11.69
C THR A 138 5.47 -2.35 -11.24
N TRP A 139 4.61 -1.70 -10.46
CA TRP A 139 3.35 -2.30 -10.02
C TRP A 139 2.37 -2.55 -11.15
N ASN A 140 2.32 -1.69 -12.17
CA ASN A 140 1.45 -1.87 -13.31
C ASN A 140 1.79 -3.16 -14.05
N SER A 141 3.08 -3.46 -14.23
CA SER A 141 3.55 -4.73 -14.78
C SER A 141 3.20 -5.91 -13.88
N ARG A 142 3.40 -5.78 -12.55
CA ARG A 142 3.05 -6.85 -11.59
C ARG A 142 1.55 -7.16 -11.59
N LEU A 143 0.69 -6.14 -11.62
CA LEU A 143 -0.76 -6.33 -11.71
C LEU A 143 -1.15 -7.06 -13.00
N GLY A 144 -0.46 -6.80 -14.11
CA GLY A 144 -0.61 -7.55 -15.35
C GLY A 144 -0.36 -9.04 -15.15
N ILE A 145 0.71 -9.40 -14.43
CA ILE A 145 1.04 -10.80 -14.12
C ILE A 145 0.05 -11.42 -13.13
N LEU A 146 -0.34 -10.68 -12.09
CA LEU A 146 -1.19 -11.17 -11.01
C LEU A 146 -2.65 -11.38 -11.44
N LEU A 147 -3.19 -10.48 -12.27
CA LEU A 147 -4.63 -10.40 -12.56
C LEU A 147 -5.00 -10.87 -13.98
N GLN A 148 -4.03 -11.09 -14.87
CA GLN A 148 -4.27 -11.64 -16.22
C GLN A 148 -3.78 -13.09 -16.38
N ALA A 149 -3.45 -13.76 -15.26
CA ALA A 149 -3.14 -15.18 -15.22
C ALA A 149 -4.40 -16.04 -15.23
#